data_AF-Q5BZT4-F1
#
_entry.id   AF-Q5BZT4-F1
#
_cell.length_a   1.000
_cell.length_b   1.000
_cell.length_c   1.000
_cell.angle_alpha   90.00
_cell.angle_beta   90.00
_cell.angle_gamma   90.00
#
_symmetry.space_group_name_H-M   'P 1'
#
loop_
_entity.id
_entity.type
_entity.pdbx_description
1 polymer ?
#
loop_
_entity_poly.entity_id
_entity_poly.type
_entity_poly.pdbx_seq_one_letter_code
_entity_poly.pdbx_strand_id
1 'polypeptide(L)'
;RSFHRRRSINNPNFGKDGDEDEGDENAGELWQQVILFAADKPAFICALLQNAGCEGLDSRLLLRKISPNMTIPGLRDALVKLMHDYKIQIELQQSCSRILSSDMHHLFLRVIKMQMKGIRVNSNVLSSVECTICLQPILNSNGQSWRSTNQLKCDDNRQGVEESHCSWAIFQCNHICHEDCLTNVKTKCPVCSKSRII
;
A
#
# COMPACT_ATOMS: atom_id res chain seq x y z
N ARG A 1 6.93 19.00 -18.70
CA ARG A 1 5.66 18.78 -17.98
C ARG A 1 5.97 18.03 -16.69
N SER A 2 6.10 18.77 -15.61
CA SER A 2 6.54 18.30 -14.30
C SER A 2 5.40 17.59 -13.60
N PHE A 3 5.50 16.27 -13.43
CA PHE A 3 4.58 15.51 -12.60
C PHE A 3 5.03 15.60 -11.15
N HIS A 4 4.62 16.65 -10.45
CA HIS A 4 4.59 16.63 -8.99
C HIS A 4 3.44 15.71 -8.56
N ARG A 5 3.73 14.42 -8.37
CA ARG A 5 2.84 13.53 -7.63
C ARG A 5 3.34 13.46 -6.21
N ARG A 6 2.81 14.34 -5.34
CA ARG A 6 2.87 14.13 -3.89
C ARG A 6 2.23 12.76 -3.63
N ARG A 7 3.01 11.81 -3.15
CA ARG A 7 2.49 10.60 -2.51
C ARG A 7 3.16 10.51 -1.16
N SER A 8 2.53 11.15 -0.18
CA SER A 8 2.70 10.78 1.21
C SER A 8 2.20 9.35 1.34
N ILE A 9 3.11 8.40 1.48
CA ILE A 9 2.82 7.08 2.02
C ILE A 9 3.79 6.92 3.15
N ASN A 10 3.40 7.49 4.30
CA ASN A 10 3.95 7.08 5.58
C ASN A 10 3.56 5.61 5.77
N ASN A 11 4.57 4.75 5.87
CA ASN A 11 4.43 3.50 6.57
C ASN A 11 4.80 3.78 8.03
N PRO A 12 3.99 3.33 8.98
CA PRO A 12 4.59 2.74 10.16
C PRO A 12 3.93 1.41 10.49
N ASN A 13 4.77 0.46 10.90
CA ASN A 13 4.41 -0.66 11.76
C ASN A 13 3.27 -1.59 11.30
N PHE A 14 3.70 -2.80 10.94
CA PHE A 14 2.97 -4.02 11.26
C PHE A 14 2.99 -4.21 12.79
N GLY A 15 2.34 -3.29 13.51
CA GLY A 15 1.93 -3.50 14.88
C GLY A 15 0.70 -4.39 14.81
N LYS A 16 0.64 -5.39 15.69
CA LYS A 16 -0.62 -5.98 16.08
C LYS A 16 -1.40 -4.90 16.84
N ASP A 17 -1.93 -3.92 16.12
CA ASP A 17 -3.03 -3.14 16.63
C ASP A 17 -4.23 -4.06 16.40
N GLY A 18 -4.63 -4.73 17.48
CA GLY A 18 -5.99 -5.22 17.57
C GLY A 18 -6.86 -3.98 17.46
N ASP A 19 -7.31 -3.71 16.24
CA ASP A 19 -8.59 -3.08 16.03
C ASP A 19 -9.60 -4.05 16.68
N GLU A 20 -9.79 -3.91 18.00
CA GLU A 20 -11.05 -4.29 18.61
C GLU A 20 -12.08 -3.42 17.91
N ASP A 21 -12.64 -4.00 16.86
CA ASP A 21 -13.82 -3.52 16.15
C ASP A 21 -14.99 -3.51 17.13
N GLU A 22 -15.00 -2.53 18.03
CA GLU A 22 -16.10 -2.20 18.96
C GLU A 22 -17.37 -1.73 18.21
N GLY A 23 -17.42 -1.89 16.88
CA GLY A 23 -18.53 -1.53 16.01
C GLY A 23 -19.46 -2.69 15.61
N ASP A 24 -19.03 -3.95 15.74
CA ASP A 24 -19.78 -5.10 15.18
C ASP A 24 -20.39 -6.04 16.24
N GLU A 25 -19.92 -5.98 17.51
CA GLU A 25 -20.52 -6.78 18.59
C GLU A 25 -22.00 -6.43 18.79
N ASN A 26 -22.34 -5.13 18.76
CA ASN A 26 -23.71 -4.66 18.92
C ASN A 26 -24.62 -5.08 17.74
N ALA A 27 -24.10 -5.18 16.52
CA ALA A 27 -24.86 -5.65 15.37
C ALA A 27 -25.13 -7.17 15.47
N GLY A 28 -24.13 -7.95 15.89
CA GLY A 28 -24.28 -9.37 16.18
C GLY A 28 -25.30 -9.65 17.29
N GLU A 29 -25.24 -8.89 18.38
CA GLU A 29 -26.20 -8.98 19.50
C GLU A 29 -27.64 -8.65 19.06
N LEU A 30 -27.81 -7.60 18.26
CA LEU A 30 -29.11 -7.21 17.72
C LEU A 30 -29.71 -8.34 16.86
N TRP A 31 -28.95 -8.88 15.91
CA TRP A 31 -29.42 -9.97 15.06
C TRP A 31 -29.74 -11.23 15.86
N GLN A 32 -29.00 -11.49 16.93
CA GLN A 32 -29.31 -12.59 17.84
C GLN A 32 -30.66 -12.42 18.54
N GLN A 33 -31.02 -11.19 18.95
CA GLN A 33 -32.34 -10.88 19.48
C GLN A 33 -33.44 -11.01 18.42
N VAL A 34 -33.20 -10.54 17.19
CA VAL A 34 -34.14 -10.71 16.07
C VAL A 34 -34.41 -12.19 15.80
N ILE A 35 -33.36 -13.03 15.80
CA ILE A 35 -33.50 -14.48 15.62
C ILE A 35 -34.28 -15.11 16.78
N LEU A 36 -34.03 -14.72 18.03
CA LEU A 36 -34.78 -15.21 19.19
C LEU A 36 -36.26 -14.85 19.09
N PHE A 37 -36.57 -13.60 18.73
CA PHE A 37 -37.93 -13.14 18.54
C PHE A 37 -38.65 -13.85 17.37
N ALA A 38 -37.90 -14.27 16.35
CA ALA A 38 -38.45 -14.94 15.17
C ALA A 38 -38.76 -16.43 15.38
N ALA A 39 -38.12 -17.09 16.35
CA ALA A 39 -38.07 -18.54 16.45
C ALA A 39 -39.44 -19.24 16.53
N ASP A 40 -40.46 -18.56 17.04
CA ASP A 40 -41.84 -19.05 17.19
C ASP A 40 -42.81 -18.55 16.08
N LYS A 41 -42.33 -17.72 15.14
CA LYS A 41 -43.16 -17.03 14.15
C LYS A 41 -42.84 -17.49 12.72
N PRO A 42 -43.62 -18.41 12.11
CA PRO A 42 -43.28 -19.05 10.84
C PRO A 42 -43.22 -18.05 9.68
N ALA A 43 -44.14 -17.10 9.62
CA ALA A 43 -44.12 -16.05 8.61
C ALA A 43 -42.87 -15.17 8.70
N PHE A 44 -42.40 -14.90 9.92
CA PHE A 44 -41.23 -14.06 10.16
C PHE A 44 -39.91 -14.79 9.85
N ILE A 45 -39.82 -16.08 10.18
CA ILE A 45 -38.69 -16.95 9.76
C ILE A 45 -38.57 -16.97 8.23
N CYS A 46 -39.68 -17.15 7.52
CA CYS A 46 -39.69 -17.16 6.06
C CYS A 46 -39.21 -15.82 5.49
N ALA A 47 -39.69 -14.69 6.02
CA ALA A 47 -39.26 -13.35 5.61
C ALA A 47 -37.78 -13.10 5.91
N LEU A 48 -37.26 -13.57 7.04
CA LEU A 48 -35.84 -13.46 7.39
C LEU A 48 -34.98 -14.28 6.43
N LEU A 49 -35.34 -15.55 6.16
CA LEU A 49 -34.60 -16.40 5.22
C LEU A 49 -34.57 -15.85 3.80
N GLN A 50 -35.67 -15.23 3.35
CA GLN A 50 -35.72 -14.58 2.03
C GLN A 50 -34.81 -13.36 1.91
N ASN A 51 -34.41 -12.73 3.02
CA ASN A 51 -33.56 -11.55 3.04
C ASN A 51 -32.23 -11.80 3.76
N ALA A 52 -31.91 -13.06 4.06
CA ALA A 52 -30.73 -13.42 4.85
C ALA A 52 -29.40 -13.26 4.10
N GLY A 53 -29.44 -12.83 2.83
CA GLY A 53 -28.27 -12.32 2.11
C GLY A 53 -27.80 -10.94 2.60
N CYS A 54 -28.49 -10.27 3.52
CA CYS A 54 -28.05 -9.00 4.12
C CYS A 54 -26.94 -9.20 5.16
N GLU A 55 -26.00 -8.25 5.26
CA GLU A 55 -24.90 -8.28 6.23
C GLU A 55 -25.41 -8.38 7.69
N GLY A 56 -24.79 -9.27 8.48
CA GLY A 56 -24.99 -9.42 9.92
C GLY A 56 -25.92 -10.55 10.38
N LEU A 57 -26.75 -11.15 9.51
CA LEU A 57 -27.64 -12.26 9.90
C LEU A 57 -26.98 -13.65 9.70
N ASP A 58 -26.71 -14.39 10.78
CA ASP A 58 -26.32 -15.81 10.69
C ASP A 58 -27.55 -16.69 10.46
N SER A 59 -27.84 -17.00 9.19
CA SER A 59 -28.94 -17.87 8.78
C SER A 59 -28.85 -19.28 9.40
N ARG A 60 -27.65 -19.77 9.76
CA ARG A 60 -27.47 -21.07 10.41
C ARG A 60 -28.05 -21.08 11.83
N LEU A 61 -27.95 -19.97 12.56
CA LEU A 61 -28.55 -19.83 13.89
C LEU A 61 -30.07 -19.79 13.81
N LEU A 62 -30.61 -19.13 12.78
CA LEU A 62 -32.05 -19.10 12.52
C LEU A 62 -32.58 -20.50 12.19
N LEU A 63 -31.92 -21.24 11.30
CA LEU A 63 -32.32 -22.60 10.92
C LEU A 63 -32.29 -23.59 12.10
N ARG A 64 -31.31 -23.45 13.00
CA ARG A 64 -31.21 -24.28 14.20
C ARG A 64 -32.34 -24.08 15.22
N LYS A 65 -33.01 -22.93 15.19
CA LYS A 65 -34.09 -22.58 16.13
C LYS A 65 -35.48 -22.99 15.63
N ILE A 66 -35.60 -23.43 14.39
CA ILE A 66 -36.87 -23.92 13.84
C ILE A 66 -37.25 -25.21 14.58
N SER A 67 -38.45 -25.22 15.17
CA SER A 67 -38.98 -26.41 15.83
C SER A 67 -39.32 -27.50 14.80
N PRO A 68 -39.05 -28.80 15.07
CA PRO A 68 -39.19 -29.87 14.09
C PRO A 68 -40.63 -30.08 13.58
N ASN A 69 -41.62 -29.68 14.37
CA ASN A 69 -43.04 -29.84 14.05
C ASN A 69 -43.69 -28.53 13.52
N MET A 70 -42.88 -27.53 13.18
CA MET A 70 -43.35 -26.21 12.75
C MET A 70 -43.63 -26.19 11.25
N THR A 71 -44.86 -25.84 10.86
CA THR A 71 -45.23 -25.64 9.46
C THR A 71 -44.89 -24.21 9.02
N ILE A 72 -43.91 -24.08 8.12
CA ILE A 72 -43.46 -22.79 7.59
C ILE A 72 -43.85 -22.71 6.11
N PRO A 73 -44.88 -21.90 5.75
CA PRO A 73 -45.27 -21.73 4.36
C PRO A 73 -44.15 -21.03 3.57
N GLY A 74 -43.85 -21.52 2.37
CA GLY A 74 -42.82 -20.94 1.49
C GLY A 74 -41.37 -21.19 1.91
N LEU A 75 -41.13 -22.07 2.90
CA LEU A 75 -39.77 -22.36 3.39
C LEU A 75 -38.83 -22.85 2.29
N ARG A 76 -39.31 -23.72 1.41
CA ARG A 76 -38.51 -24.26 0.30
C ARG A 76 -37.99 -23.13 -0.59
N ASP A 77 -38.86 -22.23 -1.01
CA ASP A 77 -38.50 -21.13 -1.91
C ASP A 77 -37.55 -20.14 -1.22
N ALA A 78 -37.78 -19.87 0.08
CA ALA A 78 -36.89 -19.06 0.90
C ALA A 78 -35.48 -19.68 1.00
N LEU A 79 -35.36 -20.99 1.19
CA LEU A 79 -34.08 -21.70 1.24
C LEU A 79 -33.38 -21.73 -0.12
N VAL A 80 -34.11 -21.95 -1.21
CA VAL A 80 -33.55 -21.90 -2.56
C VAL A 80 -32.98 -20.51 -2.85
N LYS A 81 -33.71 -19.45 -2.49
CA LYS A 81 -33.24 -18.07 -2.61
C LYS A 81 -31.98 -17.85 -1.77
N LEU A 82 -32.00 -18.23 -0.49
CA LEU A 82 -30.85 -18.09 0.41
C LEU A 82 -29.59 -18.76 -0.15
N MET A 83 -29.71 -20.00 -0.62
CA MET A 83 -28.59 -20.73 -1.20
C MET A 83 -28.06 -20.06 -2.48
N HIS A 84 -28.96 -19.51 -3.30
CA HIS A 84 -28.60 -18.76 -4.50
C HIS A 84 -27.85 -17.46 -4.16
N ASP A 85 -28.36 -16.70 -3.19
CA ASP A 85 -27.76 -15.46 -2.73
C ASP A 85 -26.35 -15.71 -2.15
N TYR A 86 -26.16 -16.76 -1.33
CA TYR A 86 -24.85 -17.16 -0.83
C TYR A 86 -23.90 -17.59 -1.95
N LYS A 87 -24.39 -18.33 -2.95
CA LYS A 87 -23.57 -18.70 -4.10
C LYS A 87 -23.04 -17.45 -4.81
N ILE A 88 -23.90 -16.46 -5.07
CA ILE A 88 -23.51 -15.20 -5.70
C ILE A 88 -22.48 -14.46 -4.83
N GLN A 89 -22.70 -14.38 -3.52
CA GLN A 89 -21.74 -13.72 -2.61
C GLN A 89 -20.36 -14.38 -2.64
N ILE A 90 -20.30 -15.72 -2.58
CA ILE A 90 -19.05 -16.48 -2.65
C ILE A 90 -18.36 -16.26 -4.00
N GLU A 91 -19.10 -16.36 -5.10
CA GLU A 91 -18.57 -16.15 -6.45
C GLU A 91 -18.02 -14.71 -6.62
N LEU A 92 -18.74 -13.71 -6.10
CA LEU A 92 -18.31 -12.33 -6.10
C LEU A 92 -17.02 -12.15 -5.28
N GLN A 93 -17.00 -12.64 -4.03
CA GLN A 93 -15.83 -12.55 -3.15
C GLN A 93 -14.59 -13.20 -3.79
N GLN A 94 -14.75 -14.38 -4.38
CA GLN A 94 -13.67 -15.08 -5.08
C GLN A 94 -13.19 -14.29 -6.30
N SER A 95 -14.10 -13.74 -7.10
CA SER A 95 -13.76 -12.95 -8.28
C SER A 95 -12.97 -11.69 -7.91
N CYS A 96 -13.44 -10.95 -6.89
CA CYS A 96 -12.78 -9.75 -6.38
C CYS A 96 -11.39 -10.08 -5.81
N SER A 97 -11.27 -11.16 -5.03
CA SER A 97 -9.98 -11.62 -4.51
C SER A 97 -8.98 -11.95 -5.62
N ARG A 98 -9.44 -12.62 -6.69
CA ARG A 98 -8.60 -12.96 -7.85
C ARG A 98 -8.12 -11.71 -8.60
N ILE A 99 -9.01 -10.74 -8.84
CA ILE A 99 -8.67 -9.47 -9.51
C ILE A 99 -7.64 -8.71 -8.65
N LEU A 100 -7.91 -8.55 -7.36
CA LEU A 100 -7.03 -7.83 -6.45
C LEU A 100 -5.63 -8.48 -6.36
N SER A 101 -5.58 -9.81 -6.24
CA SER A 101 -4.32 -10.55 -6.18
C SER A 101 -3.51 -10.39 -7.47
N SER A 102 -4.17 -10.45 -8.63
CA SER A 102 -3.52 -10.23 -9.93
C SER A 102 -2.96 -8.81 -10.05
N ASP A 103 -3.75 -7.80 -9.71
CA ASP A 103 -3.34 -6.39 -9.76
C ASP A 103 -2.17 -6.10 -8.81
N MET A 104 -2.25 -6.63 -7.58
CA MET A 104 -1.17 -6.52 -6.60
C MET A 104 0.12 -7.10 -7.15
N HIS A 105 0.07 -8.31 -7.71
CA HIS A 105 1.23 -8.97 -8.30
C HIS A 105 1.82 -8.17 -9.47
N HIS A 106 0.98 -7.68 -10.38
CA HIS A 106 1.40 -6.86 -11.52
C HIS A 106 2.07 -5.55 -11.09
N LEU A 107 1.48 -4.84 -10.13
CA LEU A 107 2.02 -3.61 -9.60
C LEU A 107 3.34 -3.85 -8.87
N PHE A 108 3.43 -4.93 -8.09
CA PHE A 108 4.65 -5.33 -7.40
C PHE A 108 5.79 -5.62 -8.38
N LEU A 109 5.55 -6.45 -9.39
CA LEU A 109 6.55 -6.74 -10.43
C LEU A 109 6.98 -5.48 -11.20
N ARG A 110 6.04 -4.55 -11.47
CA ARG A 110 6.36 -3.27 -12.10
C ARG A 110 7.31 -2.45 -11.23
N VAL A 111 7.08 -2.40 -9.92
CA VAL A 111 7.96 -1.69 -8.98
C VAL A 111 9.35 -2.33 -8.97
N ILE A 112 9.45 -3.66 -8.85
CA ILE A 112 10.72 -4.38 -8.92
C ILE A 112 11.45 -4.06 -10.22
N LYS A 113 10.78 -4.19 -11.36
CA LYS A 113 11.36 -3.91 -12.67
C LYS A 113 11.84 -2.47 -12.79
N MET A 114 11.15 -1.50 -12.19
CA MET A 114 11.57 -0.10 -12.22
C MET A 114 12.75 0.17 -11.28
N GLN A 115 12.83 -0.52 -10.14
CA GLN A 115 13.95 -0.40 -9.19
C GLN A 115 15.22 -1.11 -9.68
N MET A 116 15.08 -2.22 -10.41
CA MET A 116 16.22 -2.95 -10.99
C MET A 116 16.78 -2.33 -12.27
N LYS A 117 16.13 -1.30 -12.82
CA LYS A 117 16.67 -0.59 -14.00
C LYS A 117 17.89 0.22 -13.59
N GLY A 118 19.00 -0.01 -14.29
CA GLY A 118 20.17 0.87 -14.19
C GLY A 118 19.81 2.30 -14.56
N ILE A 119 20.37 3.26 -13.82
CA ILE A 119 20.24 4.68 -14.12
C ILE A 119 21.33 5.01 -15.15
N ARG A 120 20.93 5.52 -16.32
CA ARG A 120 21.89 6.05 -17.29
C ARG A 120 22.45 7.37 -16.77
N VAL A 121 23.73 7.37 -16.43
CA VAL A 121 24.47 8.56 -16.03
C VAL A 121 25.22 9.07 -17.26
N ASN A 122 24.63 10.04 -17.95
CA ASN A 122 25.29 10.73 -19.06
C ASN A 122 25.89 12.02 -18.50
N SER A 123 27.13 12.35 -18.86
CA SER A 123 27.78 13.61 -18.43
C SER A 123 26.89 14.84 -18.69
N ASN A 124 26.28 14.94 -19.88
CA ASN A 124 25.37 16.02 -20.25
C ASN A 124 24.01 16.01 -19.54
N VAL A 125 23.59 14.87 -18.96
CA VAL A 125 22.31 14.77 -18.23
C VAL A 125 22.52 15.03 -16.75
N LEU A 126 23.63 14.57 -16.18
CA LEU A 126 23.95 14.79 -14.77
C LEU A 126 24.38 16.25 -14.48
N SER A 127 24.76 17.02 -15.50
CA SER A 127 24.89 18.48 -15.41
C SER A 127 23.55 19.22 -15.31
N SER A 128 22.43 18.56 -15.67
CA SER A 128 21.07 19.08 -15.48
C SER A 128 20.38 18.54 -14.23
N VAL A 129 20.97 17.52 -13.59
CA VAL A 129 20.47 16.96 -12.34
C VAL A 129 21.08 17.75 -11.19
N GLU A 130 20.22 18.36 -10.39
CA GLU A 130 20.59 19.12 -9.22
C GLU A 130 20.63 18.22 -7.98
N CYS A 131 21.60 18.46 -7.12
CA CYS A 131 21.65 17.88 -5.79
C CYS A 131 20.39 18.29 -5.02
N THR A 132 19.67 17.32 -4.45
CA THR A 132 18.44 17.61 -3.70
C THR A 132 18.63 18.41 -2.40
N ILE A 133 19.88 18.69 -2.02
CA ILE A 133 20.22 19.44 -0.79
C ILE A 133 20.62 20.87 -1.13
N CYS A 134 21.60 21.06 -2.01
CA CYS A 134 22.13 22.39 -2.35
C CYS A 134 21.58 22.96 -3.67
N LEU A 135 20.78 22.18 -4.40
CA LEU A 135 20.20 22.52 -5.70
C LEU A 135 21.25 22.89 -6.77
N GLN A 136 22.52 22.50 -6.56
CA GLN A 136 23.58 22.69 -7.53
C GLN A 136 23.75 21.44 -8.41
N PRO A 137 24.19 21.59 -9.68
CA PRO A 137 24.45 20.48 -10.56
C PRO A 137 25.36 19.41 -9.92
N ILE A 138 25.06 18.13 -10.17
CA ILE A 138 25.91 17.03 -9.69
C ILE A 138 27.24 17.00 -10.47
N LEU A 139 27.21 17.24 -11.78
CA LEU A 139 28.42 17.43 -12.62
C LEU A 139 28.46 18.84 -13.23
N ASN A 140 29.67 19.31 -13.54
CA ASN A 140 29.94 20.48 -14.36
C ASN A 140 29.84 20.13 -15.87
N SER A 141 29.93 21.14 -16.74
CA SER A 141 29.85 20.99 -18.21
C SER A 141 30.90 20.06 -18.82
N ASN A 142 31.98 19.77 -18.08
CA ASN A 142 33.09 18.92 -18.51
C ASN A 142 32.98 17.50 -17.91
N GLY A 143 31.89 17.17 -17.22
CA GLY A 143 31.68 15.89 -16.56
C GLY A 143 32.46 15.69 -15.27
N GLN A 144 33.04 16.76 -14.72
CA GLN A 144 33.74 16.76 -13.44
C GLN A 144 32.79 17.24 -12.33
N SER A 145 33.10 16.95 -11.07
CA SER A 145 32.29 17.42 -9.95
C SER A 145 32.28 18.95 -9.83
N TRP A 146 31.13 19.53 -9.48
CA TRP A 146 30.93 20.97 -9.30
C TRP A 146 31.94 21.61 -8.32
N ARG A 147 32.42 20.86 -7.31
CA ARG A 147 33.41 21.39 -6.35
C ARG A 147 34.82 21.50 -6.92
N SER A 148 35.23 20.64 -7.86
CA SER A 148 36.60 20.67 -8.40
C SER A 148 36.92 21.97 -9.15
N THR A 149 35.91 22.71 -9.62
CA THR A 149 36.09 23.98 -10.35
C THR A 149 35.99 25.22 -9.47
N ASN A 150 35.31 25.13 -8.31
CA ASN A 150 35.08 26.26 -7.40
C ASN A 150 36.06 26.29 -6.20
N GLN A 151 37.05 25.40 -6.16
CA GLN A 151 38.14 25.39 -5.18
C GLN A 151 39.32 26.32 -5.57
N LEU A 152 39.07 27.35 -6.39
CA LEU A 152 40.09 28.31 -6.85
C LEU A 152 39.94 29.72 -6.24
N LYS A 153 39.29 29.85 -5.08
CA LYS A 153 39.28 31.13 -4.34
C LYS A 153 39.63 31.07 -2.86
N CYS A 154 40.18 29.95 -2.39
CA CYS A 154 40.82 29.89 -1.08
C CYS A 154 42.05 28.98 -1.15
N ASP A 155 43.16 29.51 -0.64
CA ASP A 155 44.45 28.87 -0.35
C ASP A 155 45.48 28.70 -1.48
N ASP A 156 46.40 29.67 -1.43
CA ASP A 156 47.74 29.66 -1.98
C ASP A 156 48.53 28.45 -1.47
N ASN A 157 49.22 27.79 -2.42
CA ASN A 157 50.39 26.94 -2.23
C ASN A 157 50.21 25.60 -1.47
N ARG A 158 49.93 24.52 -2.22
CA ARG A 158 50.43 23.16 -1.95
C ARG A 158 50.43 22.32 -3.23
N GLN A 159 51.62 21.98 -3.73
CA GLN A 159 51.81 20.90 -4.72
C GLN A 159 51.42 19.56 -4.08
N GLY A 160 50.48 18.86 -4.72
CA GLY A 160 50.10 17.49 -4.38
C GLY A 160 48.99 17.02 -5.31
N VAL A 161 49.35 16.19 -6.29
CA VAL A 161 48.42 15.53 -7.22
C VAL A 161 47.72 14.42 -6.44
N GLU A 162 46.62 14.75 -5.78
CA GLU A 162 45.67 13.76 -5.31
C GLU A 162 44.36 13.99 -6.05
N GLU A 163 44.03 13.06 -6.95
CA GLU A 163 42.74 13.00 -7.62
C GLU A 163 41.65 12.96 -6.54
N SER A 164 41.08 14.12 -6.25
CA SER A 164 39.95 14.27 -5.34
C SER A 164 38.71 13.77 -6.08
N HIS A 165 38.55 12.45 -6.08
CA HIS A 165 37.37 11.76 -6.57
C HIS A 165 36.18 12.20 -5.72
N CYS A 166 35.44 13.19 -6.19
CA CYS A 166 34.21 13.60 -5.54
C CYS A 166 33.17 12.49 -5.68
N SER A 167 32.86 11.84 -4.57
CA SER A 167 31.78 10.89 -4.44
C SER A 167 30.42 11.60 -4.47
N TRP A 168 29.45 10.95 -5.10
CA TRP A 168 28.04 11.31 -5.02
C TRP A 168 27.26 10.05 -4.61
N ALA A 169 26.09 10.25 -4.02
CA ALA A 169 25.26 9.16 -3.53
C ALA A 169 23.94 9.10 -4.31
N ILE A 170 23.52 7.89 -4.69
CA ILE A 170 22.18 7.63 -5.24
C ILE A 170 21.39 6.80 -4.25
N PHE A 171 20.13 7.16 -4.06
CA PHE A 171 19.19 6.43 -3.21
C PHE A 171 18.18 5.63 -4.04
N GLN A 172 17.53 4.62 -3.44
CA GLN A 172 16.47 3.82 -4.06
C GLN A 172 15.22 4.62 -4.49
N CYS A 173 15.16 5.92 -4.18
CA CYS A 173 14.17 6.85 -4.75
C CYS A 173 14.69 7.63 -5.97
N ASN A 174 15.87 7.29 -6.50
CA ASN A 174 16.60 7.97 -7.58
C ASN A 174 16.99 9.43 -7.27
N HIS A 175 16.86 9.87 -6.01
CA HIS A 175 17.47 11.14 -5.60
C HIS A 175 18.98 11.00 -5.59
N ILE A 176 19.65 12.06 -6.04
CA ILE A 176 21.11 12.15 -6.13
C ILE A 176 21.55 13.31 -5.23
N CYS A 177 22.59 13.09 -4.44
CA CYS A 177 23.19 14.09 -3.57
C CYS A 177 24.70 14.07 -3.73
N HIS A 178 25.35 15.23 -3.57
CA HIS A 178 26.80 15.25 -3.32
C HIS A 178 27.09 14.53 -2.00
N GLU A 179 28.17 13.75 -1.93
CA GLU A 179 28.58 13.08 -0.68
C GLU A 179 28.78 14.11 0.44
N ASP A 180 29.42 15.24 0.13
CA ASP A 180 29.68 16.32 1.09
C ASP A 180 28.41 17.01 1.61
N CYS A 181 27.31 16.95 0.85
CA CYS A 181 26.03 17.50 1.29
C CYS A 181 25.31 16.54 2.26
N LEU A 182 25.74 15.29 2.35
CA LEU A 182 25.26 14.34 3.35
C LEU A 182 26.04 14.56 4.65
N THR A 183 25.43 15.27 5.60
CA THR A 183 25.97 15.42 6.95
C THR A 183 26.06 14.07 7.66
N ASN A 184 27.28 13.50 7.70
CA ASN A 184 27.65 12.13 8.15
C ASN A 184 26.98 11.00 7.36
N VAL A 185 27.78 10.10 6.76
CA VAL A 185 27.39 8.92 5.94
C VAL A 185 25.95 8.45 6.15
N LYS A 186 24.98 9.10 5.49
CA LYS A 186 23.56 8.75 5.64
C LYS A 186 23.26 7.58 4.73
N THR A 187 22.90 6.45 5.32
CA THR A 187 22.40 5.27 4.59
C THR A 187 20.99 5.49 4.03
N LYS A 188 20.35 6.64 4.32
CA LYS A 188 18.99 6.99 3.93
C LYS A 188 18.93 8.35 3.25
N CYS A 189 18.05 8.47 2.26
CA CYS A 189 17.81 9.69 1.51
C CYS A 189 17.25 10.79 2.44
N PRO A 190 17.79 12.02 2.40
CA PRO A 190 17.31 13.12 3.22
C PRO A 190 15.90 13.62 2.87
N VAL A 191 15.41 13.29 1.67
CA VAL A 191 14.07 13.71 1.19
C VAL A 191 13.01 12.65 1.45
N CYS A 192 13.36 11.37 1.25
CA CYS A 192 12.40 10.28 1.10
C CYS A 192 12.65 9.11 2.07
N SER A 193 13.72 9.18 2.88
CA SER A 193 14.18 8.15 3.83
C SER A 193 14.49 6.76 3.25
N LYS A 194 14.41 6.56 1.93
CA LYS A 194 14.81 5.30 1.28
C LYS A 194 16.31 5.08 1.34
N SER A 195 16.72 3.81 1.37
CA SER A 195 18.13 3.44 1.50
C SER A 195 18.97 3.86 0.30
N ARG A 196 20.27 4.03 0.57
CA ARG A 196 21.34 4.27 -0.41
C ARG A 196 21.54 3.02 -1.28
N ILE A 197 21.74 3.19 -2.59
CA ILE A 197 21.99 2.08 -3.53
C ILE A 197 23.47 1.69 -3.52
N ILE A 198 24.35 2.69 -3.45
CA ILE A 198 25.81 2.56 -3.40
C ILE A 198 26.34 3.67 -2.50
#